data_AF-A0AAD3NQR1-F1
#
_entry.id   AF-A0AAD3NQR1-F1
#
_cell.length_a   1.000
_cell.length_b   1.000
_cell.length_c   1.000
_cell.angle_alpha   90.00
_cell.angle_beta   90.00
_cell.angle_gamma   90.00
#
_symmetry.space_group_name_H-M   'P 1'
#
loop_
_entity.id
_entity.type
_entity.pdbx_description
1 polymer ?
#
loop_
_entity_poly.entity_id
_entity_poly.type
_entity_poly.pdbx_seq_one_letter_code
_entity_poly.pdbx_strand_id
1 'polypeptide(L)'
;MLSGLVGEKYGSIRVPGEVESAEFEMILDAAVEAGLDTHILEEWYCRDENSVPPAYYLKPKAQMLKNYQNSMESSSAAKTKNDKAWRNVSEEIKRIFRTAVLQLQEKGTMKSAQAKKFLCSALEDELDFALGKQTPAFLRKCVCYIRKISNFDRFAKLPEMARYMDIVVSGDRIMRNQEAYERLLKVRDEFIPTVVAASNLRVYSSVTHCDMKLGYSQEVESHYVEGLCKQFYEDMVDIIQATVQQNFDTETDPLYDEILQHLSLCKNYAALYEYKAESLDYVQEYLMPSKGSRMSPLVVYGGPCTGKTLLLSEVAQQARSLPHALEQPSDTDEVSRCGGGSHTPAVPRQSADCSPSTLPNKQHGILQKPDIIHDEVRLGELIQWDRKKDDRAGVPPYQRATDDPMFKSS
;
A
#
# COMPACT_ATOMS: atom_id res chain seq x y z
N MET A 1 -8.74 1.05 -0.32
CA MET A 1 -9.40 0.43 0.85
C MET A 1 -8.32 0.17 1.88
N LEU A 2 -8.60 0.43 3.15
CA LEU A 2 -7.62 0.24 4.23
C LEU A 2 -8.25 -0.60 5.35
N SER A 3 -7.49 -1.55 5.87
CA SER A 3 -7.91 -2.43 6.96
C SER A 3 -6.90 -2.34 8.11
N GLY A 4 -7.35 -1.92 9.29
CA GLY A 4 -6.55 -1.85 10.51
C GLY A 4 -6.81 -3.04 11.44
N LEU A 5 -5.77 -3.50 12.15
CA LEU A 5 -5.87 -4.52 13.19
C LEU A 5 -5.15 -4.05 14.46
N VAL A 6 -5.88 -4.02 15.58
CA VAL A 6 -5.39 -3.53 16.88
C VAL A 6 -5.54 -4.63 17.92
N GLY A 7 -4.44 -5.03 18.57
CA GLY A 7 -4.43 -6.03 19.63
C GLY A 7 -4.18 -5.44 21.03
N GLU A 8 -3.76 -6.29 21.97
CA GLU A 8 -3.35 -5.91 23.34
C GLU A 8 -1.87 -5.47 23.45
N LYS A 9 -1.20 -5.32 22.30
CA LYS A 9 0.20 -4.91 22.19
C LYS A 9 0.31 -3.57 21.47
N TYR A 10 0.92 -2.59 22.13
CA TYR A 10 1.26 -1.29 21.56
C TYR A 10 2.50 -1.38 20.67
N GLY A 11 3.44 -2.25 21.05
CA GLY A 11 4.70 -2.47 20.35
C GLY A 11 5.81 -1.49 20.76
N SER A 12 7.03 -1.78 20.32
CA SER A 12 8.18 -0.92 20.59
C SER A 12 8.13 0.36 19.75
N ILE A 13 8.63 1.46 20.33
CA ILE A 13 8.95 2.71 19.62
C ILE A 13 9.87 2.38 18.43
N ARG A 14 9.61 3.02 17.27
CA ARG A 14 10.46 2.86 16.08
C ARG A 14 11.77 3.61 16.26
N VAL A 15 12.88 3.03 15.78
CA VAL A 15 14.11 3.81 15.59
C VAL A 15 13.87 4.72 14.37
N PRO A 16 14.09 6.04 14.47
CA PRO A 16 13.95 6.94 13.31
C PRO A 16 14.89 6.52 12.18
N GLY A 17 14.36 6.36 10.96
CA GLY A 17 15.19 6.12 9.78
C GLY A 17 15.86 7.40 9.27
N GLU A 18 15.21 8.53 9.49
CA GLU A 18 15.56 9.88 9.05
C GLU A 18 15.14 10.88 10.13
N VAL A 19 15.98 11.88 10.39
CA VAL A 19 15.71 12.99 11.31
C VAL A 19 16.28 14.28 10.71
N GLU A 20 15.54 15.38 10.71
CA GLU A 20 16.03 16.68 10.25
C GLU A 20 17.26 17.12 11.08
N SER A 21 18.28 17.73 10.45
CA SER A 21 19.54 18.11 11.12
C SER A 21 19.30 18.94 12.39
N ALA A 22 18.39 19.91 12.32
CA ALA A 22 18.02 20.75 13.47
C ALA A 22 17.28 19.98 14.58
N GLU A 23 16.49 18.94 14.26
CA GLU A 23 15.87 18.07 15.27
C GLU A 23 16.91 17.11 15.87
N PHE A 24 17.84 16.58 15.06
CA PHE A 24 18.87 15.63 15.51
C PHE A 24 19.94 16.27 16.39
N GLU A 25 20.47 17.43 16.00
CA GLU A 25 21.46 18.19 16.77
C GLU A 25 20.89 18.61 18.14
N MET A 26 19.64 19.08 18.18
CA MET A 26 18.93 19.40 19.43
C MET A 26 18.79 18.19 20.36
N ILE A 27 18.56 16.99 19.80
CA ILE A 27 18.46 15.73 20.55
C ILE A 27 19.84 15.28 21.05
N LEU A 28 20.91 15.48 20.28
CA LEU A 28 22.29 15.23 20.73
C LEU A 28 22.67 16.14 21.91
N ASP A 29 22.45 17.45 21.81
CA ASP A 29 22.77 18.40 22.87
C ASP A 29 22.05 18.04 24.19
N ALA A 30 20.75 17.71 24.10
CA ALA A 30 19.98 17.27 25.27
C ALA A 30 20.47 15.91 25.82
N ALA A 31 20.88 14.97 24.97
CA ALA A 31 21.46 13.70 25.41
C ALA A 31 22.79 13.90 26.16
N VAL A 32 23.66 14.79 25.68
CA VAL A 32 24.91 15.17 26.37
C VAL A 32 24.61 15.85 27.70
N GLU A 33 23.65 16.77 27.75
CA GLU A 33 23.24 17.44 29.00
C GLU A 33 22.64 16.46 30.02
N ALA A 34 21.94 15.42 29.56
CA ALA A 34 21.46 14.31 30.38
C ALA A 34 22.56 13.32 30.82
N GLY A 35 23.82 13.53 30.42
CA GLY A 35 24.95 12.65 30.77
C GLY A 35 24.91 11.30 30.06
N LEU A 36 24.31 11.23 28.87
CA LEU A 36 24.22 10.02 28.06
C LEU A 36 25.41 9.91 27.10
N ASP A 37 25.79 8.68 26.75
CA ASP A 37 26.77 8.41 25.71
C ASP A 37 26.13 8.58 24.32
N THR A 38 26.56 9.61 23.58
CA THR A 38 26.07 9.91 22.23
C THR A 38 26.86 9.20 21.13
N HIS A 39 27.96 8.51 21.44
CA HIS A 39 28.82 7.85 20.44
C HIS A 39 28.01 6.91 19.54
N ILE A 40 27.01 6.20 20.09
CA ILE A 40 26.15 5.29 19.32
C ILE A 40 25.30 6.05 18.28
N LEU A 41 24.87 7.29 18.55
CA LEU A 41 24.13 8.09 17.56
C LEU A 41 25.06 8.57 16.44
N GLU A 42 26.26 9.05 16.79
CA GLU A 42 27.28 9.50 15.83
C GLU A 42 27.79 8.34 14.94
N GLU A 43 27.96 7.16 15.54
CA GLU A 43 28.37 5.94 14.84
C GLU A 43 27.28 5.44 13.89
N TRP A 44 25.99 5.47 14.28
CA TRP A 44 24.89 4.87 13.52
C TRP A 44 24.13 5.81 12.58
N TYR A 45 24.21 7.12 12.74
CA TYR A 45 23.59 8.08 11.82
C TYR A 45 24.63 8.77 10.91
N CYS A 46 24.18 9.21 9.74
CA CYS A 46 24.96 9.91 8.72
C CYS A 46 24.25 11.20 8.34
N ARG A 47 24.91 12.35 8.50
CA ARG A 47 24.39 13.63 8.00
C ARG A 47 24.51 13.67 6.48
N ASP A 48 23.45 14.08 5.81
CA ASP A 48 23.40 14.35 4.38
C ASP A 48 23.02 15.82 4.14
N GLU A 49 23.94 16.54 3.49
CA GLU A 49 23.78 17.94 3.08
C GLU A 49 23.04 18.08 1.74
N ASN A 50 22.80 16.97 1.02
CA ASN A 50 22.09 16.98 -0.27
C ASN A 50 20.56 16.97 -0.10
N SER A 51 20.07 16.54 1.07
CA SER A 51 18.66 16.64 1.43
C SER A 51 18.27 18.08 1.75
N VAL A 52 17.01 18.46 1.47
CA VAL A 52 16.50 19.82 1.70
C VAL A 52 15.17 19.73 2.46
N PRO A 53 15.15 20.00 3.79
CA PRO A 53 16.28 20.40 4.64
C PRO A 53 17.32 19.28 4.87
N PRO A 54 18.57 19.61 5.26
CA PRO A 54 19.58 18.61 5.61
C PRO A 54 19.10 17.66 6.70
N ALA A 55 19.49 16.39 6.63
CA ALA A 55 18.96 15.32 7.48
C ALA A 55 20.02 14.30 7.88
N TYR A 56 19.79 13.63 9.01
CA TYR A 56 20.55 12.48 9.48
C TYR A 56 19.80 11.19 9.15
N TYR A 57 20.45 10.30 8.39
CA TYR A 57 19.92 8.99 8.01
C TYR A 57 20.57 7.86 8.83
N LEU A 58 19.77 6.89 9.25
CA LEU A 58 20.25 5.69 9.92
C LEU A 58 21.02 4.81 8.92
N LYS A 59 22.30 4.55 9.19
CA LYS A 59 23.19 3.76 8.32
C LYS A 59 22.67 2.32 8.14
N PRO A 60 22.80 1.71 6.94
CA PRO A 60 22.29 0.37 6.69
C PRO A 60 22.85 -0.68 7.67
N LYS A 61 21.97 -1.45 8.30
CA LYS A 61 22.33 -2.50 9.28
C LYS A 61 23.40 -3.47 8.75
N ALA A 62 23.34 -3.80 7.46
CA ALA A 62 24.28 -4.70 6.80
C ALA A 62 25.70 -4.13 6.65
N GLN A 63 25.88 -2.82 6.72
CA GLN A 63 27.18 -2.15 6.75
C GLN A 63 27.69 -2.08 8.19
N MET A 64 26.86 -1.61 9.11
CA MET A 64 27.22 -1.44 10.52
C MET A 64 27.58 -2.76 11.21
N LEU A 65 26.77 -3.81 11.02
CA LEU A 65 26.98 -5.11 11.67
C LEU A 65 28.17 -5.91 11.10
N LYS A 66 28.69 -5.54 9.91
CA LYS A 66 29.96 -6.09 9.40
C LYS A 66 31.15 -5.55 10.17
N ASN A 67 31.12 -4.28 10.56
CA ASN A 67 32.21 -3.66 11.35
C ASN A 67 32.34 -4.28 12.75
N TYR A 68 31.26 -4.87 13.28
CA TYR A 68 31.27 -5.66 14.52
C TYR A 68 31.80 -7.10 14.35
N GLN A 69 32.17 -7.55 13.13
CA GLN A 69 32.62 -8.92 12.87
C GLN A 69 34.01 -8.98 12.22
N ASN A 70 34.99 -9.52 12.97
CA ASN A 70 36.32 -9.86 12.48
C ASN A 70 36.50 -11.36 12.17
N SER A 71 35.43 -12.17 12.10
CA SER A 71 35.56 -13.63 12.00
C SER A 71 34.65 -14.31 10.98
N MET A 72 35.26 -15.26 10.28
CA MET A 72 34.73 -16.11 9.23
C MET A 72 33.95 -17.28 9.84
N GLU A 73 32.66 -17.09 10.12
CA GLU A 73 31.83 -18.08 10.83
C GLU A 73 30.47 -18.29 10.15
N SER A 74 29.92 -19.51 10.26
CA SER A 74 28.79 -20.01 9.45
C SER A 74 27.50 -19.17 9.54
N SER A 75 26.83 -19.02 8.39
CA SER A 75 25.79 -18.02 8.12
C SER A 75 24.58 -18.00 9.06
N SER A 76 24.18 -19.14 9.63
CA SER A 76 23.02 -19.21 10.55
C SER A 76 23.32 -18.67 11.95
N ALA A 77 24.49 -18.99 12.51
CA ALA A 77 24.90 -18.50 13.83
C ALA A 77 25.27 -17.01 13.80
N ALA A 78 25.89 -16.56 12.70
CA ALA A 78 26.20 -15.16 12.46
C ALA A 78 24.91 -14.29 12.42
N LYS A 79 23.83 -14.78 11.81
CA LYS A 79 22.53 -14.07 11.77
C LYS A 79 21.97 -13.83 13.19
N THR A 80 21.87 -14.86 14.02
CA THR A 80 21.34 -14.74 15.39
C THR A 80 22.21 -13.83 16.28
N LYS A 81 23.54 -13.85 16.10
CA LYS A 81 24.46 -12.91 16.78
C LYS A 81 24.17 -11.47 16.36
N ASN A 82 24.01 -11.23 15.05
CA ASN A 82 23.72 -9.91 14.48
C ASN A 82 22.35 -9.37 14.89
N ASP A 83 21.31 -10.22 14.92
CA ASP A 83 19.97 -9.83 15.38
C ASP A 83 19.98 -9.42 16.86
N LYS A 84 20.75 -10.12 17.70
CA LYS A 84 20.95 -9.75 19.12
C LYS A 84 21.74 -8.44 19.27
N ALA A 85 22.81 -8.25 18.49
CA ALA A 85 23.61 -7.03 18.51
C ALA A 85 22.79 -5.81 18.07
N TRP A 86 22.09 -5.92 16.93
CA TRP A 86 21.16 -4.88 16.46
C TRP A 86 20.07 -4.57 17.49
N ARG A 87 19.48 -5.58 18.12
CA ARG A 87 18.47 -5.35 19.16
C ARG A 87 19.04 -4.49 20.30
N ASN A 88 20.21 -4.85 20.84
CA ASN A 88 20.85 -4.09 21.91
C ASN A 88 21.11 -2.62 21.50
N VAL A 89 21.71 -2.40 20.32
CA VAL A 89 21.93 -1.05 19.77
C VAL A 89 20.60 -0.31 19.61
N SER A 90 19.57 -0.95 19.07
CA SER A 90 18.27 -0.32 18.80
C SER A 90 17.53 0.08 20.09
N GLU A 91 17.68 -0.68 21.17
CA GLU A 91 17.12 -0.29 22.47
C GLU A 91 17.91 0.87 23.08
N GLU A 92 19.23 0.93 22.89
CA GLU A 92 20.05 2.03 23.38
C GLU A 92 19.79 3.34 22.61
N ILE A 93 19.67 3.28 21.28
CA ILE A 93 19.23 4.41 20.46
C ILE A 93 17.85 4.91 20.93
N LYS A 94 16.88 4.01 21.12
CA LYS A 94 15.55 4.38 21.66
C LYS A 94 15.66 5.02 23.05
N ARG A 95 16.52 4.51 23.93
CA ARG A 95 16.75 5.04 25.28
C ARG A 95 17.27 6.48 25.22
N ILE A 96 18.27 6.74 24.38
CA ILE A 96 18.85 8.09 24.21
C ILE A 96 17.81 9.06 23.65
N PHE A 97 17.20 8.74 22.50
CA PHE A 97 16.15 9.56 21.88
C PHE A 97 15.02 9.88 22.86
N ARG A 98 14.49 8.86 23.54
CA ARG A 98 13.41 9.00 24.50
C ARG A 98 13.77 9.95 25.66
N THR A 99 14.94 9.78 26.27
CA THR A 99 15.36 10.61 27.40
C THR A 99 15.56 12.07 26.98
N ALA A 100 16.28 12.30 25.89
CA ALA A 100 16.51 13.63 25.34
C ALA A 100 15.21 14.33 24.92
N VAL A 101 14.30 13.64 24.21
CA VAL A 101 13.03 14.21 23.74
C VAL A 101 12.09 14.55 24.91
N LEU A 102 12.03 13.71 25.95
CA LEU A 102 11.24 14.03 27.15
C LEU A 102 11.78 15.27 27.89
N GLN A 103 13.11 15.40 28.00
CA GLN A 103 13.75 16.58 28.60
C GLN A 103 13.52 17.85 27.76
N LEU A 104 13.60 17.76 26.43
CA LEU A 104 13.31 18.86 25.50
C LEU A 104 11.82 19.28 25.54
N GLN A 105 10.92 18.33 25.78
CA GLN A 105 9.49 18.60 25.97
C GLN A 105 9.21 19.27 27.31
N GLU A 106 9.88 18.86 28.40
CA GLU A 106 9.78 19.49 29.72
C GLU A 106 10.30 20.94 29.71
N LYS A 107 11.40 21.19 28.98
CA LYS A 107 11.95 22.53 28.75
C LYS A 107 11.10 23.41 27.81
N GLY A 108 10.12 22.83 27.12
CA GLY A 108 9.29 23.52 26.12
C GLY A 108 10.00 23.83 24.79
N THR A 109 11.25 23.40 24.61
CA THR A 109 12.03 23.61 23.37
C THR A 109 11.46 22.81 22.20
N MET A 110 10.99 21.59 22.46
CA MET A 110 10.37 20.72 21.45
C MET A 110 8.85 20.66 21.62
N LYS A 111 8.11 20.88 20.53
CA LYS A 111 6.64 20.80 20.54
C LYS A 111 6.17 19.34 20.66
N SER A 112 5.05 19.11 21.34
CA SER A 112 4.45 17.77 21.51
C SER A 112 4.25 17.01 20.19
N ALA A 113 3.91 17.70 19.10
CA ALA A 113 3.77 17.08 17.76
C ALA A 113 5.10 16.62 17.15
N GLN A 114 6.22 17.26 17.48
CA GLN A 114 7.56 16.81 17.06
C GLN A 114 8.03 15.66 17.94
N ALA A 115 7.86 15.79 19.27
CA ALA A 115 8.18 14.74 20.24
C ALA A 115 7.44 13.42 19.94
N LYS A 116 6.18 13.49 19.45
CA LYS A 116 5.38 12.32 19.05
C LYS A 116 6.14 11.38 18.11
N LYS A 117 6.86 11.92 17.10
CA LYS A 117 7.66 11.15 16.12
C LYS A 117 8.63 10.15 16.79
N PHE A 118 9.20 10.54 17.93
CA PHE A 118 10.26 9.81 18.64
C PHE A 118 9.74 8.98 19.82
N LEU A 119 8.47 9.12 20.20
CA LEU A 119 7.89 8.51 21.40
C LEU A 119 6.78 7.48 21.08
N CYS A 120 6.27 7.45 19.85
CA CYS A 120 5.20 6.55 19.44
C CYS A 120 5.69 5.23 18.85
N SER A 121 4.86 4.18 18.95
CA SER A 121 5.10 2.91 18.25
C SER A 121 4.69 2.98 16.79
N ALA A 122 5.11 1.98 16.02
CA ALA A 122 4.66 1.80 14.63
C ALA A 122 3.13 1.78 14.51
N LEU A 123 2.45 1.13 15.45
CA LEU A 123 0.99 1.01 15.47
C LEU A 123 0.29 2.37 15.60
N GLU A 124 0.73 3.22 16.51
CA GLU A 124 0.12 4.55 16.68
C GLU A 124 0.37 5.45 15.48
N ASP A 125 1.59 5.43 14.93
CA ASP A 125 1.98 6.26 13.80
C ASP A 125 1.28 5.83 12.49
N GLU A 126 1.19 4.51 12.25
CA GLU A 126 0.40 3.95 11.14
C GLU A 126 -1.09 4.30 11.26
N LEU A 127 -1.68 4.23 12.46
CA LEU A 127 -3.09 4.60 12.68
C LEU A 127 -3.35 6.11 12.55
N ASP A 128 -2.44 6.96 13.03
CA ASP A 128 -2.57 8.43 12.92
C ASP A 128 -2.47 8.89 11.46
N PHE A 129 -1.54 8.30 10.69
CA PHE A 129 -1.44 8.52 9.24
C PHE A 129 -2.67 7.97 8.48
N ALA A 130 -3.08 6.75 8.80
CA ALA A 130 -4.20 6.04 8.18
C ALA A 130 -5.56 6.70 8.40
N LEU A 131 -5.80 7.25 9.60
CA LEU A 131 -7.13 7.66 10.05
C LEU A 131 -7.22 9.15 10.41
N GLY A 132 -6.17 9.72 11.00
CA GLY A 132 -6.23 11.03 11.67
C GLY A 132 -6.36 12.24 10.73
N LYS A 133 -5.97 12.12 9.46
CA LYS A 133 -5.98 13.22 8.47
C LYS A 133 -6.77 12.91 7.19
N GLN A 134 -7.64 11.91 7.22
CA GLN A 134 -8.38 11.46 6.04
C GLN A 134 -9.77 12.10 5.93
N THR A 135 -10.31 12.14 4.71
CA THR A 135 -11.69 12.61 4.49
C THR A 135 -12.71 11.56 4.97
N PRO A 136 -13.92 11.98 5.43
CA PRO A 136 -14.98 11.03 5.78
C PRO A 136 -15.36 10.09 4.62
N ALA A 137 -15.24 10.55 3.36
CA ALA A 137 -15.49 9.72 2.19
C ALA A 137 -14.46 8.58 2.01
N PHE A 138 -13.19 8.83 2.37
CA PHE A 138 -12.16 7.79 2.41
C PHE A 138 -12.38 6.84 3.60
N LEU A 139 -12.73 7.37 4.77
CA LEU A 139 -12.89 6.59 6.00
C LEU A 139 -14.11 5.63 5.97
N ARG A 140 -15.15 5.93 5.17
CA ARG A 140 -16.21 4.97 4.83
C ARG A 140 -15.72 3.74 4.06
N LYS A 141 -14.57 3.84 3.38
CA LYS A 141 -13.88 2.77 2.66
C LYS A 141 -12.76 2.13 3.51
N CYS A 142 -12.84 2.28 4.83
CA CYS A 142 -11.90 1.74 5.80
C CYS A 142 -12.63 0.87 6.84
N VAL A 143 -11.93 -0.14 7.37
CA VAL A 143 -12.41 -1.01 8.44
C VAL A 143 -11.32 -1.23 9.48
N CYS A 144 -11.68 -1.31 10.76
CA CYS A 144 -10.73 -1.61 11.83
C CYS A 144 -11.24 -2.73 12.74
N TYR A 145 -10.39 -3.70 13.03
CA TYR A 145 -10.66 -4.80 13.93
C TYR A 145 -9.87 -4.61 15.22
N ILE A 146 -10.57 -4.65 16.36
CA ILE A 146 -9.97 -4.52 17.70
C ILE A 146 -10.13 -5.87 18.41
N ARG A 147 -9.02 -6.51 18.77
CA ARG A 147 -8.98 -7.70 19.62
C ARG A 147 -8.61 -7.28 21.04
N LYS A 148 -9.54 -7.42 21.97
CA LYS A 148 -9.28 -7.31 23.40
C LYS A 148 -9.07 -8.70 23.99
N ILE A 149 -8.09 -8.86 24.88
CA ILE A 149 -7.88 -10.12 25.61
C ILE A 149 -8.30 -9.89 27.06
N SER A 150 -9.11 -10.79 27.63
CA SER A 150 -9.52 -10.72 29.03
C SER A 150 -8.71 -11.67 29.91
N ASN A 151 -8.55 -11.32 31.20
CA ASN A 151 -7.87 -12.12 32.24
C ASN A 151 -6.37 -12.40 32.03
N PHE A 152 -5.71 -11.71 31.10
CA PHE A 152 -4.33 -12.02 30.71
C PHE A 152 -3.23 -11.38 31.59
N ASP A 153 -3.53 -10.34 32.39
CA ASP A 153 -2.54 -9.65 33.24
C ASP A 153 -1.85 -10.58 34.25
N ARG A 154 -2.55 -11.61 34.77
CA ARG A 154 -1.97 -12.60 35.69
C ARG A 154 -0.84 -13.42 35.03
N PHE A 155 -0.88 -13.54 33.70
CA PHE A 155 0.08 -14.27 32.89
C PHE A 155 1.19 -13.36 32.32
N ALA A 156 1.24 -12.07 32.68
CA ALA A 156 2.33 -11.17 32.26
C ALA A 156 3.74 -11.65 32.68
N LYS A 157 3.82 -12.59 33.63
CA LYS A 157 5.05 -13.27 34.05
C LYS A 157 5.53 -14.37 33.11
N LEU A 158 4.66 -14.88 32.23
CA LEU A 158 4.98 -15.94 31.27
C LEU A 158 5.62 -15.34 30.01
N PRO A 159 6.83 -15.77 29.61
CA PRO A 159 7.51 -15.25 28.42
C PRO A 159 6.69 -15.38 27.12
N GLU A 160 5.82 -16.39 27.03
CA GLU A 160 4.93 -16.64 25.90
C GLU A 160 3.98 -15.46 25.64
N MET A 161 3.57 -14.75 26.69
CA MET A 161 2.64 -13.62 26.61
C MET A 161 3.26 -12.37 25.97
N ALA A 162 4.59 -12.32 25.80
CA ALA A 162 5.29 -11.26 25.07
C ALA A 162 4.85 -11.14 23.59
N ARG A 163 4.15 -12.16 23.06
CA ARG A 163 3.48 -12.11 21.75
C ARG A 163 2.28 -11.16 21.75
N TYR A 164 1.52 -11.14 22.83
CA TYR A 164 0.23 -10.45 22.94
C TYR A 164 0.30 -9.14 23.71
N MET A 165 1.36 -8.90 24.49
CA MET A 165 1.51 -7.71 25.32
C MET A 165 2.95 -7.23 25.39
N ASP A 166 3.14 -5.95 25.66
CA ASP A 166 4.46 -5.39 25.92
C ASP A 166 4.87 -5.68 27.38
N ILE A 167 6.02 -6.34 27.54
CA ILE A 167 6.59 -6.72 28.83
C ILE A 167 7.92 -6.00 29.07
N VAL A 168 8.22 -5.74 30.34
CA VAL A 168 9.50 -5.24 30.83
C VAL A 168 10.08 -6.21 31.84
N VAL A 169 11.40 -6.36 31.83
CA VAL A 169 12.16 -7.22 32.75
C VAL A 169 12.93 -6.31 33.71
N SER A 170 12.51 -6.29 34.97
CA SER A 170 13.13 -5.50 36.03
C SER A 170 13.76 -6.42 37.05
N GLY A 171 15.06 -6.67 36.89
CA GLY A 171 15.75 -7.76 37.59
C GLY A 171 15.18 -9.12 37.17
N ASP A 172 14.82 -9.96 38.15
CA ASP A 172 14.23 -11.29 37.93
C ASP A 172 12.69 -11.26 37.78
N ARG A 173 12.08 -10.07 37.61
CA ARG A 173 10.62 -9.92 37.51
C ARG A 173 10.20 -9.45 36.12
N ILE A 174 9.43 -10.28 35.44
CA ILE A 174 8.72 -9.94 34.20
C ILE A 174 7.37 -9.32 34.58
N MET A 175 7.09 -8.12 34.06
CA MET A 175 5.87 -7.35 34.32
C MET A 175 5.36 -6.66 33.05
N ARG A 176 4.08 -6.27 33.03
CA ARG A 176 3.49 -5.48 31.93
C ARG A 176 4.18 -4.12 31.85
N ASN A 177 4.47 -3.65 30.63
CA ASN A 177 4.89 -2.27 30.41
C ASN A 177 3.67 -1.34 30.56
N GLN A 178 3.62 -0.65 31.70
CA GLN A 178 2.48 0.21 32.06
C GLN A 178 2.32 1.41 31.11
N GLU A 179 3.40 2.05 30.69
CA GLU A 179 3.35 3.19 29.77
C GLU A 179 2.87 2.78 28.36
N ALA A 180 3.40 1.66 27.85
CA ALA A 180 2.95 1.11 26.56
C ALA A 180 1.46 0.76 26.60
N TYR A 181 0.98 0.25 27.74
CA TYR A 181 -0.46 0.01 27.94
C TYR A 181 -1.28 1.31 27.99
N GLU A 182 -0.82 2.34 28.70
CA GLU A 182 -1.50 3.64 28.74
C GLU A 182 -1.58 4.31 27.35
N ARG A 183 -0.52 4.19 26.53
CA ARG A 183 -0.60 4.64 25.12
C ARG A 183 -1.56 3.77 24.29
N LEU A 184 -1.60 2.45 24.51
CA LEU A 184 -2.57 1.58 23.84
C LEU A 184 -4.01 1.99 24.16
N LEU A 185 -4.32 2.31 25.42
CA LEU A 185 -5.64 2.77 25.83
C LEU A 185 -6.02 4.07 25.09
N LYS A 186 -5.12 5.04 24.99
CA LYS A 186 -5.36 6.28 24.23
C LYS A 186 -5.63 6.00 22.75
N VAL A 187 -4.85 5.13 22.10
CA VAL A 187 -5.06 4.80 20.69
C VAL A 187 -6.38 4.03 20.48
N ARG A 188 -6.62 3.00 21.29
CA ARG A 188 -7.73 2.05 21.11
C ARG A 188 -9.08 2.56 21.60
N ASP A 189 -9.08 3.24 22.76
CA ASP A 189 -10.29 3.57 23.50
C ASP A 189 -10.60 5.09 23.52
N GLU A 190 -9.68 5.96 23.04
CA GLU A 190 -9.95 7.40 22.84
C GLU A 190 -9.90 7.78 21.34
N PHE A 191 -8.77 7.54 20.65
CA PHE A 191 -8.54 7.98 19.27
C PHE A 191 -9.46 7.27 18.26
N ILE A 192 -9.48 5.93 18.22
CA ILE A 192 -10.35 5.21 17.27
C ILE A 192 -11.83 5.56 17.46
N PRO A 193 -12.42 5.56 18.67
CA PRO A 193 -13.80 6.01 18.89
C PRO A 193 -14.07 7.46 18.44
N THR A 194 -13.09 8.36 18.61
CA THR A 194 -13.19 9.75 18.11
C THR A 194 -13.27 9.79 16.58
N VAL A 195 -12.47 8.98 15.87
CA VAL A 195 -12.57 8.87 14.40
C VAL A 195 -13.92 8.28 13.99
N VAL A 196 -14.39 7.21 14.65
CA VAL A 196 -15.69 6.59 14.36
C VAL A 196 -16.82 7.60 14.45
N ALA A 197 -16.86 8.40 15.53
CA ALA A 197 -17.86 9.45 15.73
C ALA A 197 -17.81 10.56 14.67
N ALA A 198 -16.64 10.81 14.06
CA ALA A 198 -16.44 11.85 13.05
C ALA A 198 -16.69 11.37 11.60
N SER A 199 -16.55 10.08 11.31
CA SER A 199 -16.36 9.63 9.92
C SER A 199 -17.12 8.38 9.47
N ASN A 200 -17.98 7.79 10.30
CA ASN A 200 -18.64 6.50 10.02
C ASN A 200 -17.64 5.37 9.65
N LEU A 201 -16.47 5.35 10.30
CA LEU A 201 -15.50 4.26 10.18
C LEU A 201 -16.11 2.96 10.70
N ARG A 202 -16.01 1.86 9.94
CA ARG A 202 -16.46 0.54 10.42
C ARG A 202 -15.47 0.00 11.44
N VAL A 203 -15.92 -0.27 12.66
CA VAL A 203 -15.06 -0.82 13.73
C VAL A 203 -15.74 -1.98 14.43
N TYR A 204 -15.03 -3.10 14.52
CA TYR A 204 -15.49 -4.31 15.20
C TYR A 204 -14.57 -4.62 16.37
N SER A 205 -15.14 -4.83 17.56
CA SER A 205 -14.39 -5.18 18.77
C SER A 205 -14.74 -6.59 19.24
N SER A 206 -13.78 -7.50 19.20
CA SER A 206 -13.91 -8.88 19.67
C SER A 206 -13.17 -9.07 20.98
N VAL A 207 -13.72 -9.87 21.90
CA VAL A 207 -13.08 -10.21 23.17
C VAL A 207 -12.74 -11.69 23.21
N THR A 208 -11.46 -12.02 23.39
CA THR A 208 -10.99 -13.40 23.61
C THR A 208 -10.60 -13.58 25.07
N HIS A 209 -10.98 -14.70 25.69
CA HIS A 209 -10.72 -14.96 27.11
C HIS A 209 -9.49 -15.85 27.31
N CYS A 210 -8.57 -15.41 28.16
CA CYS A 210 -7.47 -16.23 28.66
C CYS A 210 -8.02 -17.20 29.73
N ASP A 211 -7.68 -18.49 29.65
CA ASP A 211 -8.07 -19.47 30.67
C ASP A 211 -7.28 -19.19 31.97
N MET A 212 -7.97 -19.22 33.11
CA MET A 212 -7.41 -18.84 34.41
C MET A 212 -6.37 -19.85 34.95
N LYS A 213 -6.31 -21.07 34.39
CA LYS A 213 -5.36 -22.14 34.76
C LYS A 213 -4.34 -22.42 33.67
N LEU A 214 -4.76 -22.41 32.40
CA LEU A 214 -3.96 -22.84 31.25
C LEU A 214 -3.36 -21.69 30.44
N GLY A 215 -3.74 -20.44 30.71
CA GLY A 215 -3.29 -19.28 29.94
C GLY A 215 -4.03 -19.13 28.61
N TYR A 216 -3.37 -18.55 27.61
CA TYR A 216 -3.98 -18.31 26.30
C TYR A 216 -3.69 -19.48 25.36
N SER A 217 -4.69 -20.31 25.06
CA SER A 217 -4.51 -21.53 24.28
C SER A 217 -4.53 -21.30 22.77
N GLN A 218 -3.92 -22.22 22.02
CA GLN A 218 -3.84 -22.14 20.56
C GLN A 218 -5.20 -22.35 19.89
N GLU A 219 -6.11 -23.09 20.52
CA GLU A 219 -7.48 -23.31 20.03
C GLU A 219 -8.29 -22.00 20.08
N VAL A 220 -8.19 -21.23 21.18
CA VAL A 220 -8.84 -19.91 21.30
C VAL A 220 -8.21 -18.90 20.34
N GLU A 221 -6.90 -19.00 20.07
CA GLU A 221 -6.26 -18.23 19.01
C GLU A 221 -6.81 -18.57 17.63
N SER A 222 -6.87 -19.87 17.30
CA SER A 222 -7.26 -20.35 15.97
C SER A 222 -8.72 -20.03 15.66
N HIS A 223 -9.62 -20.24 16.62
CA HIS A 223 -11.03 -19.89 16.48
C HIS A 223 -11.25 -18.37 16.28
N TYR A 224 -10.48 -17.52 16.97
CA TYR A 224 -10.50 -16.08 16.73
C TYR A 224 -10.00 -15.73 15.32
N VAL A 225 -8.90 -16.34 14.86
CA VAL A 225 -8.33 -16.08 13.53
C VAL A 225 -9.29 -16.53 12.42
N GLU A 226 -9.92 -17.69 12.54
CA GLU A 226 -10.94 -18.17 11.59
C GLU A 226 -12.14 -17.20 11.50
N GLY A 227 -12.66 -16.76 12.66
CA GLY A 227 -13.73 -15.78 12.73
C GLY A 227 -13.34 -14.43 12.12
N LEU A 228 -12.14 -13.93 12.42
CA LEU A 228 -11.59 -12.70 11.85
C LEU A 228 -11.43 -12.80 10.32
N CYS A 229 -10.87 -13.90 9.80
CA CYS A 229 -10.70 -14.11 8.37
C CYS A 229 -12.03 -14.13 7.62
N LYS A 230 -13.05 -14.78 8.19
CA LYS A 230 -14.41 -14.79 7.62
C LYS A 230 -15.02 -13.37 7.62
N GLN A 231 -15.01 -12.70 8.76
CA GLN A 231 -15.54 -11.34 8.91
C GLN A 231 -14.83 -10.36 7.96
N PHE A 232 -13.50 -10.43 7.86
CA PHE A 232 -12.71 -9.65 6.91
C PHE A 232 -13.12 -9.88 5.47
N TYR A 233 -13.32 -11.13 5.05
CA TYR A 233 -13.78 -11.43 3.70
C TYR A 233 -15.15 -10.80 3.40
N GLU A 234 -16.12 -10.97 4.31
CA GLU A 234 -17.47 -10.42 4.19
C GLU A 234 -17.44 -8.87 4.12
N ASP A 235 -16.73 -8.21 5.04
CA ASP A 235 -16.56 -6.75 5.03
C ASP A 235 -15.91 -6.21 3.75
N MET A 236 -14.86 -6.87 3.27
CA MET A 236 -14.15 -6.45 2.05
C MET A 236 -15.06 -6.56 0.82
N VAL A 237 -15.85 -7.64 0.71
CA VAL A 237 -16.86 -7.79 -0.35
C VAL A 237 -17.90 -6.67 -0.27
N ASP A 238 -18.45 -6.40 0.92
CA ASP A 238 -19.46 -5.37 1.14
C ASP A 238 -18.96 -3.95 0.81
N ILE A 239 -17.73 -3.59 1.24
CA ILE A 239 -17.18 -2.27 0.94
C ILE A 239 -16.86 -2.13 -0.55
N ILE A 240 -16.40 -3.20 -1.22
CA ILE A 240 -16.15 -3.19 -2.68
C ILE A 240 -17.48 -2.99 -3.42
N GLN A 241 -18.51 -3.78 -3.12
CA GLN A 241 -19.82 -3.66 -3.77
C GLN A 241 -20.44 -2.26 -3.58
N ALA A 242 -20.43 -1.74 -2.36
CA ALA A 242 -20.92 -0.40 -2.06
C ALA A 242 -20.11 0.71 -2.77
N THR A 243 -18.79 0.53 -2.91
CA THR A 243 -17.93 1.50 -3.63
C THR A 243 -18.20 1.48 -5.12
N VAL A 244 -18.36 0.30 -5.73
CA VAL A 244 -18.65 0.14 -7.16
C VAL A 244 -19.99 0.78 -7.50
N GLN A 245 -21.04 0.53 -6.70
CA GLN A 245 -22.35 1.17 -6.88
C GLN A 245 -22.26 2.70 -6.83
N GLN A 246 -21.61 3.26 -5.81
CA GLN A 246 -21.44 4.71 -5.70
C GLN A 246 -20.65 5.32 -6.86
N ASN A 247 -19.63 4.62 -7.37
CA ASN A 247 -18.87 5.10 -8.52
C ASN A 247 -19.73 5.11 -9.80
N PHE A 248 -20.58 4.10 -10.04
CA PHE A 248 -21.54 4.13 -11.16
C PHE A 248 -22.56 5.28 -11.06
N ASP A 249 -22.99 5.62 -9.85
CA ASP A 249 -23.95 6.71 -9.61
C ASP A 249 -23.33 8.13 -9.69
N THR A 250 -21.99 8.26 -9.62
CA THR A 250 -21.30 9.56 -9.46
C THR A 250 -20.27 9.87 -10.55
N GLU A 251 -19.72 8.85 -11.22
CA GLU A 251 -18.67 8.98 -12.24
C GLU A 251 -19.09 8.27 -13.54
N THR A 252 -20.03 8.87 -14.29
CA THR A 252 -19.91 8.76 -15.75
C THR A 252 -18.68 9.59 -16.15
N ASP A 253 -17.64 8.91 -16.64
CA ASP A 253 -16.51 9.58 -17.27
C ASP A 253 -17.06 10.48 -18.40
N PRO A 254 -16.75 11.78 -18.44
CA PRO A 254 -17.21 12.67 -19.52
C PRO A 254 -16.88 12.14 -20.91
N LEU A 255 -15.76 11.42 -21.07
CA LEU A 255 -15.40 10.73 -22.30
C LEU A 255 -16.35 9.56 -22.61
N TYR A 256 -16.81 8.82 -21.60
CA TYR A 256 -17.77 7.72 -21.76
C TYR A 256 -19.16 8.26 -22.14
N ASP A 257 -19.62 9.35 -21.52
CA ASP A 257 -20.87 10.04 -21.91
C ASP A 257 -20.78 10.64 -23.32
N GLU A 258 -19.65 11.27 -23.68
CA GLU A 258 -19.39 11.78 -25.04
C GLU A 258 -19.40 10.64 -26.07
N ILE A 259 -18.73 9.52 -25.78
CA ILE A 259 -18.73 8.31 -26.61
C ILE A 259 -20.16 7.76 -26.77
N LEU A 260 -20.95 7.68 -25.69
CA LEU A 260 -22.35 7.22 -25.74
C LEU A 260 -23.26 8.17 -26.55
N GLN A 261 -23.06 9.48 -26.44
CA GLN A 261 -23.80 10.47 -27.23
C GLN A 261 -23.45 10.35 -28.71
N HIS A 262 -22.16 10.26 -29.07
CA HIS A 262 -21.73 10.04 -30.46
C HIS A 262 -22.20 8.68 -31.00
N LEU A 263 -22.17 7.61 -30.19
CA LEU A 263 -22.72 6.29 -30.52
C LEU A 263 -24.20 6.38 -30.92
N SER A 264 -25.00 7.08 -30.11
CA SER A 264 -26.44 7.29 -30.32
C SER A 264 -26.71 8.13 -31.59
N LEU A 265 -25.98 9.24 -31.75
CA LEU A 265 -26.10 10.10 -32.93
C LEU A 265 -25.74 9.34 -34.22
N CYS A 266 -24.61 8.62 -34.25
CA CYS A 266 -24.22 7.82 -35.42
C CYS A 266 -25.28 6.77 -35.77
N LYS A 267 -25.87 6.09 -34.78
CA LYS A 267 -26.96 5.12 -35.02
C LYS A 267 -28.19 5.77 -35.66
N ASN A 268 -28.58 6.94 -35.17
CA ASN A 268 -29.75 7.67 -35.70
C ASN A 268 -29.49 8.23 -37.10
N TYR A 269 -28.28 8.71 -37.38
CA TYR A 269 -27.90 9.27 -38.68
C TYR A 269 -27.67 8.19 -39.74
N ALA A 270 -27.08 7.05 -39.40
CA ALA A 270 -26.93 5.91 -40.32
C ALA A 270 -28.30 5.31 -40.71
N ALA A 271 -29.27 5.28 -39.78
CA ALA A 271 -30.65 4.89 -40.11
C ALA A 271 -31.36 5.82 -41.12
N LEU A 272 -30.82 7.01 -41.38
CA LEU A 272 -31.29 7.98 -42.39
C LEU A 272 -30.46 7.94 -43.69
N TYR A 273 -29.48 7.04 -43.80
CA TYR A 273 -28.59 6.93 -44.96
C TYR A 273 -29.19 5.97 -46.01
N GLU A 274 -30.07 6.51 -46.86
CA GLU A 274 -30.75 5.71 -47.91
C GLU A 274 -29.95 5.53 -49.21
N TYR A 275 -28.84 6.26 -49.39
CA TYR A 275 -28.11 6.32 -50.66
C TYR A 275 -26.64 5.92 -50.53
N LYS A 276 -26.22 4.85 -51.21
CA LYS A 276 -24.80 4.45 -51.28
C LYS A 276 -24.02 5.38 -52.21
N ALA A 277 -23.29 6.34 -51.62
CA ALA A 277 -22.31 7.16 -52.35
C ALA A 277 -20.97 6.44 -52.55
N GLU A 278 -20.32 6.64 -53.70
CA GLU A 278 -18.94 6.17 -53.98
C GLU A 278 -17.93 6.67 -52.94
N SER A 279 -18.19 7.85 -52.34
CA SER A 279 -17.42 8.43 -51.23
C SER A 279 -17.25 7.48 -50.04
N LEU A 280 -18.17 6.54 -49.83
CA LEU A 280 -18.11 5.54 -48.76
C LEU A 280 -16.99 4.53 -48.98
N ASP A 281 -16.81 4.06 -50.21
CA ASP A 281 -15.82 3.03 -50.55
C ASP A 281 -14.38 3.58 -50.35
N TYR A 282 -14.13 4.86 -50.69
CA TYR A 282 -12.85 5.54 -50.42
C TYR A 282 -12.54 5.68 -48.92
N VAL A 283 -13.55 5.93 -48.07
CA VAL A 283 -13.36 6.04 -46.62
C VAL A 283 -13.11 4.67 -46.00
N GLN A 284 -13.78 3.61 -46.49
CA GLN A 284 -13.47 2.24 -46.11
C GLN A 284 -12.03 1.87 -46.48
N GLU A 285 -11.58 2.12 -47.72
CA GLU A 285 -10.21 1.85 -48.17
C GLU A 285 -9.17 2.62 -47.33
N TYR A 286 -9.51 3.82 -46.85
CA TYR A 286 -8.68 4.56 -45.91
C TYR A 286 -8.53 3.87 -44.54
N LEU A 287 -9.63 3.29 -44.02
CA LEU A 287 -9.66 2.62 -42.71
C LEU A 287 -9.08 1.20 -42.70
N MET A 288 -8.95 0.55 -43.86
CA MET A 288 -8.42 -0.81 -43.95
C MET A 288 -6.91 -0.88 -43.63
N PRO A 289 -6.46 -1.87 -42.82
CA PRO A 289 -5.06 -1.98 -42.42
C PRO A 289 -4.14 -2.20 -43.62
N SER A 290 -3.39 -1.16 -43.96
CA SER A 290 -2.36 -1.17 -45.00
C SER A 290 -0.99 -1.46 -44.37
N LYS A 291 -0.06 -2.08 -45.13
CA LYS A 291 1.30 -2.46 -44.67
C LYS A 291 2.24 -1.28 -44.32
N GLY A 292 1.72 -0.06 -44.19
CA GLY A 292 2.44 1.12 -43.71
C GLY A 292 1.48 1.97 -42.89
N SER A 293 1.96 2.46 -41.73
CA SER A 293 1.15 3.30 -40.83
C SER A 293 0.78 4.62 -41.52
N ARG A 294 -0.49 4.78 -41.88
CA ARG A 294 -1.02 6.02 -42.48
C ARG A 294 -1.21 7.05 -41.36
N MET A 295 -0.22 7.92 -41.15
CA MET A 295 -0.23 8.91 -40.07
C MET A 295 -0.93 10.25 -40.41
N SER A 296 -1.51 10.40 -41.60
CA SER A 296 -2.18 11.63 -42.07
C SER A 296 -3.68 11.60 -41.77
N PRO A 297 -4.28 12.60 -41.10
CA PRO A 297 -5.71 12.60 -40.79
C PRO A 297 -6.59 12.65 -42.04
N LEU A 298 -7.69 11.89 -42.04
CA LEU A 298 -8.69 11.91 -43.10
C LEU A 298 -9.55 13.19 -43.02
N VAL A 299 -9.73 13.88 -44.16
CA VAL A 299 -10.55 15.09 -44.26
C VAL A 299 -11.70 14.87 -45.25
N VAL A 300 -12.94 14.85 -44.74
CA VAL A 300 -14.16 14.80 -45.56
C VAL A 300 -14.70 16.23 -45.74
N TYR A 301 -14.63 16.76 -46.97
CA TYR A 301 -15.07 18.11 -47.31
C TYR A 301 -16.27 18.09 -48.28
N GLY A 302 -16.94 19.24 -48.41
CA GLY A 302 -18.16 19.40 -49.22
C GLY A 302 -19.02 20.55 -48.70
N GLY A 303 -19.98 21.01 -49.50
CA GLY A 303 -20.85 22.14 -49.15
C GLY A 303 -21.71 21.95 -47.89
N PRO A 304 -22.40 23.00 -47.43
CA PRO A 304 -23.41 22.84 -46.37
C PRO A 304 -24.48 21.83 -46.80
N CYS A 305 -24.99 21.05 -45.84
CA CYS A 305 -26.03 20.02 -46.04
C CYS A 305 -25.72 18.88 -47.05
N THR A 306 -24.48 18.72 -47.54
CA THR A 306 -24.09 17.60 -48.45
C THR A 306 -23.93 16.24 -47.77
N GLY A 307 -24.61 15.97 -46.65
CA GLY A 307 -24.63 14.65 -46.02
C GLY A 307 -23.34 14.14 -45.35
N LYS A 308 -22.29 14.95 -45.19
CA LYS A 308 -20.99 14.53 -44.59
C LYS A 308 -21.14 13.76 -43.27
N THR A 309 -21.99 14.23 -42.37
CA THR A 309 -22.25 13.59 -41.06
C THR A 309 -22.98 12.25 -41.20
N LEU A 310 -23.90 12.13 -42.17
CA LEU A 310 -24.59 10.87 -42.48
C LEU A 310 -23.59 9.83 -43.02
N LEU A 311 -22.73 10.24 -43.96
CA LEU A 311 -21.67 9.40 -44.52
C LEU A 311 -20.71 8.85 -43.45
N LEU A 312 -20.23 9.72 -42.55
CA LEU A 312 -19.36 9.30 -41.44
C LEU A 312 -20.08 8.42 -40.42
N SER A 313 -21.38 8.62 -40.22
CA SER A 313 -22.20 7.79 -39.32
C SER A 313 -22.38 6.37 -39.87
N GLU A 314 -22.65 6.24 -41.17
CA GLU A 314 -22.74 4.95 -41.87
C GLU A 314 -21.39 4.21 -41.83
N VAL A 315 -20.29 4.90 -42.13
CA VAL A 315 -18.93 4.34 -42.03
C VAL A 315 -18.66 3.83 -40.60
N ALA A 316 -19.02 4.60 -39.57
CA ALA A 316 -18.83 4.20 -38.17
C ALA A 316 -19.71 3.02 -37.75
N GLN A 317 -20.88 2.83 -38.36
CA GLN A 317 -21.71 1.64 -38.17
C GLN A 317 -21.08 0.42 -38.85
N GLN A 318 -20.68 0.56 -40.12
CA GLN A 318 -20.10 -0.53 -40.90
C GLN A 318 -18.76 -1.01 -40.32
N ALA A 319 -17.91 -0.09 -39.84
CA ALA A 319 -16.64 -0.41 -39.18
C ALA A 319 -16.81 -1.30 -37.94
N ARG A 320 -17.95 -1.23 -37.22
CA ARG A 320 -18.27 -2.14 -36.10
C ARG A 320 -18.80 -3.50 -36.55
N SER A 321 -19.40 -3.57 -37.74
CA SER A 321 -19.87 -4.83 -38.33
C SER A 321 -18.75 -5.63 -39.00
N LEU A 322 -17.59 -5.00 -39.23
CA LEU A 322 -16.40 -5.65 -39.77
C LEU A 322 -15.79 -6.56 -38.68
N PRO A 323 -15.71 -7.89 -38.88
CA PRO A 323 -15.16 -8.79 -37.88
C PRO A 323 -13.69 -8.49 -37.56
N HIS A 324 -13.23 -8.89 -36.36
CA HIS A 324 -11.86 -8.72 -35.88
C HIS A 324 -10.81 -9.20 -36.91
N ALA A 325 -10.29 -8.29 -37.72
CA ALA A 325 -9.10 -8.46 -38.56
C ALA A 325 -7.85 -7.78 -37.95
N LEU A 326 -7.95 -7.37 -36.69
CA LEU A 326 -6.93 -6.57 -35.97
C LEU A 326 -6.24 -7.34 -34.82
N GLU A 327 -6.56 -8.62 -34.61
CA GLU A 327 -5.91 -9.48 -33.61
C GLU A 327 -5.25 -10.70 -34.26
N GLN A 328 -4.09 -10.50 -34.87
CA GLN A 328 -3.02 -11.50 -34.85
C GLN A 328 -1.67 -10.79 -34.62
N PRO A 329 -0.97 -11.06 -33.51
CA PRO A 329 0.44 -10.73 -33.41
C PRO A 329 1.22 -11.69 -34.33
N SER A 330 1.98 -11.13 -35.27
CA SER A 330 2.85 -11.93 -36.13
C SER A 330 4.14 -12.29 -35.37
N ASP A 331 4.15 -13.47 -34.74
CA ASP A 331 5.39 -14.10 -34.31
C ASP A 331 6.26 -14.41 -35.53
N THR A 332 7.41 -13.76 -35.65
CA THR A 332 8.59 -14.25 -36.41
C THR A 332 9.81 -13.41 -36.05
N ASP A 333 10.39 -13.69 -34.87
CA ASP A 333 11.80 -13.40 -34.65
C ASP A 333 12.63 -14.37 -35.50
N GLU A 334 13.29 -13.89 -36.56
CA GLU A 334 14.61 -14.45 -36.88
C GLU A 334 15.59 -13.44 -37.50
N VAL A 335 16.71 -13.31 -36.79
CA VAL A 335 17.89 -12.49 -37.02
C VAL A 335 18.49 -12.61 -38.42
N SER A 336 18.81 -11.47 -39.06
CA SER A 336 20.03 -11.37 -39.90
C SER A 336 20.57 -9.95 -40.11
N ARG A 337 21.54 -9.63 -39.26
CA ARG A 337 22.83 -8.94 -39.53
C ARG A 337 23.02 -8.02 -40.77
N CYS A 338 23.63 -6.88 -40.43
CA CYS A 338 24.71 -6.15 -41.14
C CYS A 338 24.36 -4.87 -41.92
N GLY A 339 24.93 -3.75 -41.43
CA GLY A 339 25.88 -2.99 -42.25
C GLY A 339 25.56 -1.53 -42.57
N GLY A 340 25.93 -0.63 -41.65
CA GLY A 340 26.63 0.65 -41.91
C GLY A 340 26.10 1.66 -42.95
N GLY A 341 26.05 2.94 -42.55
CA GLY A 341 25.90 4.04 -43.51
C GLY A 341 25.33 5.31 -42.88
N SER A 342 26.20 6.29 -42.62
CA SER A 342 25.80 7.67 -42.28
C SER A 342 24.96 8.31 -43.39
N HIS A 343 23.95 9.13 -43.03
CA HIS A 343 23.76 10.50 -43.58
C HIS A 343 22.57 11.23 -42.92
N THR A 344 22.84 12.36 -42.26
CA THR A 344 21.94 13.53 -42.12
C THR A 344 22.12 14.45 -43.35
N PRO A 345 21.31 15.52 -43.62
CA PRO A 345 20.34 16.27 -42.77
C PRO A 345 18.89 16.21 -43.36
N ALA A 346 17.90 17.08 -43.12
CA ALA A 346 17.83 18.43 -42.52
C ALA A 346 16.43 18.79 -41.94
N VAL A 347 16.25 20.05 -41.51
CA VAL A 347 14.99 20.69 -41.09
C VAL A 347 14.86 22.05 -41.80
N PRO A 348 13.66 22.45 -42.26
CA PRO A 348 13.00 23.67 -41.76
C PRO A 348 11.49 23.41 -41.45
N ARG A 349 10.87 23.96 -40.39
CA ARG A 349 10.33 25.35 -40.27
C ARG A 349 9.47 25.73 -41.51
N GLN A 350 8.25 26.27 -41.40
CA GLN A 350 7.73 27.19 -40.38
C GLN A 350 6.18 27.35 -40.46
N SER A 351 5.54 27.68 -39.33
CA SER A 351 4.33 28.51 -39.14
C SER A 351 3.09 28.43 -40.08
N ALA A 352 1.91 28.19 -39.49
CA ALA A 352 0.76 29.11 -39.57
C ALA A 352 -0.25 28.84 -38.44
N ASP A 353 -0.63 29.87 -37.68
CA ASP A 353 -1.77 29.86 -36.76
C ASP A 353 -3.11 29.88 -37.51
N CYS A 354 -4.15 29.27 -36.92
CA CYS A 354 -5.51 29.81 -36.94
C CYS A 354 -6.38 29.16 -35.85
N SER A 355 -6.68 29.92 -34.79
CA SER A 355 -7.87 29.67 -33.96
C SER A 355 -9.12 30.19 -34.70
N PRO A 356 -10.32 29.78 -34.27
CA PRO A 356 -11.05 30.75 -33.44
C PRO A 356 -11.59 30.18 -32.14
N SER A 357 -11.45 30.98 -31.10
CA SER A 357 -11.88 30.72 -29.73
C SER A 357 -13.38 30.84 -29.52
N THR A 358 -13.95 30.08 -28.59
CA THR A 358 -14.81 30.68 -27.54
C THR A 358 -14.60 29.95 -26.21
N LEU A 359 -14.25 30.71 -25.17
CA LEU A 359 -14.03 30.32 -23.77
C LEU A 359 -14.91 31.25 -22.88
N PRO A 360 -15.31 30.85 -21.66
CA PRO A 360 -14.45 31.01 -20.47
C PRO A 360 -14.61 29.89 -19.42
N ASN A 361 -13.57 29.09 -19.16
CA ASN A 361 -12.57 29.29 -18.10
C ASN A 361 -13.13 29.37 -16.65
N LYS A 362 -12.86 28.31 -15.85
CA LYS A 362 -12.55 28.43 -14.42
C LYS A 362 -11.30 27.61 -14.10
N GLN A 363 -10.39 28.22 -13.35
CA GLN A 363 -9.07 27.68 -12.97
C GLN A 363 -9.13 26.73 -11.76
N HIS A 364 -7.94 26.20 -11.42
CA HIS A 364 -7.51 25.31 -10.32
C HIS A 364 -7.42 23.83 -10.74
N GLY A 365 -6.33 23.11 -10.50
CA GLY A 365 -5.03 23.49 -9.92
C GLY A 365 -4.05 22.33 -10.06
N ILE A 366 -2.73 22.60 -10.15
CA ILE A 366 -1.73 21.57 -10.41
C ILE A 366 -1.52 20.70 -9.16
N LEU A 367 -1.83 19.40 -9.25
CA LEU A 367 -1.52 18.43 -8.21
C LEU A 367 -0.15 17.80 -8.48
N GLN A 368 0.76 17.91 -7.51
CA GLN A 368 2.07 17.27 -7.55
C GLN A 368 1.94 15.75 -7.41
N LYS A 369 2.79 14.99 -8.11
CA LYS A 369 2.97 13.56 -7.85
C LYS A 369 3.72 13.36 -6.53
N PRO A 370 3.32 12.41 -5.67
CA PRO A 370 4.18 11.87 -4.63
C PRO A 370 5.12 10.81 -5.21
N ASP A 371 6.38 10.83 -4.77
CA ASP A 371 7.37 9.81 -5.14
C ASP A 371 7.10 8.47 -4.44
N ILE A 372 7.27 7.37 -5.18
CA ILE A 372 7.14 6.01 -4.67
C ILE A 372 8.54 5.45 -4.45
N ILE A 373 9.00 5.45 -3.21
CA ILE A 373 10.22 4.74 -2.81
C ILE A 373 9.89 3.25 -2.71
N HIS A 374 10.53 2.44 -3.54
CA HIS A 374 10.42 0.99 -3.50
C HIS A 374 11.23 0.42 -2.31
N ASP A 375 10.54 -0.09 -1.29
CA ASP A 375 11.17 -0.76 -0.15
C ASP A 375 11.21 -2.29 -0.40
N GLU A 376 12.37 -2.78 -0.85
CA GLU A 376 12.57 -4.09 -1.48
C GLU A 376 12.47 -5.29 -0.51
N VAL A 377 12.20 -5.05 0.77
CA VAL A 377 12.27 -6.05 1.86
C VAL A 377 11.07 -7.01 1.87
N ARG A 378 9.92 -6.64 1.30
CA ARG A 378 8.67 -7.46 1.41
C ARG A 378 8.54 -8.63 0.41
N LEU A 379 9.39 -8.73 -0.61
CA LEU A 379 9.29 -9.81 -1.61
C LEU A 379 9.93 -11.15 -1.15
N GLY A 380 10.81 -11.12 -0.15
CA GLY A 380 11.52 -12.32 0.32
C GLY A 380 10.67 -13.28 1.17
N GLU A 381 9.67 -12.78 1.91
CA GLU A 381 8.92 -13.58 2.89
C GLU A 381 7.72 -14.33 2.26
N LEU A 382 7.17 -13.81 1.16
CA LEU A 382 6.03 -14.45 0.47
C LEU A 382 6.43 -15.77 -0.21
N ILE A 383 7.65 -15.85 -0.76
CA ILE A 383 8.17 -17.03 -1.49
C ILE A 383 8.50 -18.20 -0.56
N GLN A 384 8.73 -17.95 0.74
CA GLN A 384 8.99 -19.02 1.72
C GLN A 384 7.74 -19.72 2.26
N TRP A 385 6.55 -19.12 2.12
CA TRP A 385 5.30 -19.76 2.55
C TRP A 385 4.84 -20.86 1.59
N ASP A 386 4.95 -20.64 0.28
CA ASP A 386 4.43 -21.58 -0.73
C ASP A 386 5.19 -22.91 -0.73
N ARG A 387 6.53 -22.89 -0.68
CA ARG A 387 7.34 -24.13 -0.65
C ARG A 387 7.09 -25.02 0.56
N LYS A 388 6.47 -24.52 1.62
CA LYS A 388 6.22 -25.30 2.85
C LYS A 388 4.89 -26.05 2.87
N LYS A 389 4.08 -25.91 1.81
CA LYS A 389 2.80 -26.62 1.63
C LYS A 389 2.94 -27.93 0.85
N ASP A 390 3.80 -27.99 -0.17
CA ASP A 390 3.96 -29.19 -1.02
C ASP A 390 4.59 -30.38 -0.29
N ASP A 391 5.54 -30.14 0.62
CA ASP A 391 6.26 -31.20 1.38
C ASP A 391 5.38 -31.98 2.39
N ARG A 392 4.05 -31.76 2.43
CA ARG A 392 3.13 -32.45 3.36
C ARG A 392 1.96 -33.21 2.73
N ALA A 393 1.99 -33.45 1.43
CA ALA A 393 1.00 -34.28 0.71
C ALA A 393 1.47 -35.74 0.48
N GLY A 394 1.95 -36.42 1.53
CA GLY A 394 2.36 -37.83 1.48
C GLY A 394 1.25 -38.79 1.92
N VAL A 395 0.36 -39.19 1.00
CA VAL A 395 -0.73 -40.16 1.26
C VAL A 395 -0.31 -41.59 0.87
N PRO A 396 -0.31 -42.57 1.80
CA PRO A 396 -0.26 -43.99 1.46
C PRO A 396 -1.68 -44.58 1.23
N PRO A 397 -1.83 -45.61 0.38
CA PRO A 397 -3.14 -45.99 -0.16
C PRO A 397 -3.94 -47.00 0.69
N TYR A 398 -5.26 -46.95 0.46
CA TYR A 398 -6.31 -47.92 0.81
C TYR A 398 -5.90 -49.38 1.07
N GLN A 399 -6.42 -49.94 2.15
CA GLN A 399 -6.86 -51.35 2.20
C GLN A 399 -8.30 -51.44 2.75
N ARG A 400 -9.15 -52.25 2.10
CA ARG A 400 -10.52 -52.58 2.54
C ARG A 400 -10.54 -53.96 3.20
N ALA A 401 -11.26 -54.10 4.31
CA ALA A 401 -11.97 -55.29 4.82
C ALA A 401 -12.25 -55.08 6.32
N THR A 402 -13.31 -55.58 6.97
CA THR A 402 -14.65 -56.07 6.59
C THR A 402 -15.49 -56.13 7.88
N ASP A 403 -16.82 -56.09 7.74
CA ASP A 403 -17.84 -56.61 8.66
C ASP A 403 -18.14 -55.96 10.05
N ASP A 404 -19.44 -55.69 10.21
CA ASP A 404 -20.25 -55.37 11.40
C ASP A 404 -20.51 -56.65 12.25
N PRO A 405 -21.37 -56.69 13.31
CA PRO A 405 -21.87 -55.65 14.22
C PRO A 405 -21.83 -56.06 15.72
N MET A 406 -22.13 -55.15 16.68
CA MET A 406 -23.20 -55.31 17.71
C MET A 406 -23.12 -54.42 18.98
N PHE A 407 -24.29 -53.85 19.32
CA PHE A 407 -24.92 -53.68 20.64
C PHE A 407 -24.51 -52.61 21.68
N LYS A 408 -25.51 -51.72 21.92
CA LYS A 408 -26.14 -51.34 23.21
C LYS A 408 -25.25 -50.70 24.31
N SER A 409 -25.41 -49.41 24.62
CA SER A 409 -26.56 -48.76 25.29
C SER A 409 -26.71 -49.08 26.80
N SER A 410 -26.31 -48.12 27.63
CA SER A 410 -27.01 -47.67 28.84
C SER A 410 -26.61 -46.23 29.11
#